data_AF-A0A849GVB8-F1
#
_entry.id   AF-A0A849GVB8-F1
#
_cell.length_a   1.000
_cell.length_b   1.000
_cell.length_c   1.000
_cell.angle_alpha   90.00
_cell.angle_beta   90.00
_cell.angle_gamma   90.00
#
_symmetry.space_group_name_H-M   'P 1'
#
loop_
_entity.id
_entity.type
_entity.pdbx_description
1 polymer ?
#
loop_
_entity_poly.entity_id
_entity_poly.type
_entity_poly.pdbx_seq_one_letter_code
_entity_poly.pdbx_strand_id
1 'polypeptide(L)' 'EFRALDLKRVAASMRAARMADLRNVYSASDAAEAGFEAYDSIGRRPYPDR' A
#
# COMPACT_ATOMS: atom_id res chain seq x y z
N GLU A 1 -6.84 -16.40 -0.74
CA GLU A 1 -6.34 -15.38 0.21
C GLU A 1 -5.43 -14.41 -0.55
N PHE A 2 -5.41 -13.11 -0.23
CA PHE A 2 -4.52 -12.11 -0.85
C PHE A 2 -3.17 -11.96 -0.12
N ARG A 3 -2.73 -13.01 0.58
CA ARG A 3 -1.38 -13.03 1.15
C ARG A 3 -0.42 -13.40 0.00
N ALA A 4 0.60 -12.58 -0.22
CA ALA A 4 1.64 -12.69 -1.27
C ALA A 4 1.32 -12.12 -2.68
N LEU A 5 0.58 -11.00 -2.79
CA LEU A 5 0.66 -10.20 -4.02
C LEU A 5 2.05 -9.58 -4.16
N ASP A 6 2.57 -9.53 -5.39
CA ASP A 6 3.75 -8.74 -5.73
C ASP A 6 3.36 -7.26 -5.77
N LEU A 7 3.59 -6.57 -4.66
CA LEU A 7 3.23 -5.16 -4.49
C LEU A 7 3.96 -4.24 -5.47
N LYS A 8 5.19 -4.58 -5.88
CA LYS A 8 5.96 -3.78 -6.85
C LYS A 8 5.31 -3.82 -8.22
N ARG A 9 4.88 -5.02 -8.65
CA ARG A 9 4.14 -5.18 -9.90
C ARG A 9 2.82 -4.41 -9.89
N VAL A 10 2.13 -4.38 -8.75
CA VAL A 10 0.87 -3.62 -8.60
C VAL A 10 1.13 -2.12 -8.70
N ALA A 11 2.09 -1.59 -7.95
CA ALA A 11 2.43 -0.17 -8.00
C ALA A 11 2.81 0.27 -9.42
N ALA A 12 3.64 -0.52 -10.11
CA ALA A 12 4.11 -0.21 -11.46
C ALA A 12 3.01 -0.20 -12.53
N SER A 13 1.88 -0.87 -12.31
CA SER A 13 0.76 -0.90 -13.26
C SER A 13 -0.28 0.20 -13.02
N MET A 14 -0.20 0.92 -11.91
CA MET A 14 -1.16 1.97 -11.55
C MET A 14 -0.79 3.32 -12.17
N ARG A 15 -1.80 4.05 -12.64
CA ARG A 15 -1.62 5.44 -13.10
C ARG A 15 -1.18 6.38 -11.97
N ALA A 16 -1.66 6.14 -10.76
CA ALA A 16 -1.24 6.79 -9.52
C ALA A 16 -1.19 5.70 -8.45
N ALA A 17 0.02 5.36 -8.00
CA ALA A 17 0.23 4.23 -7.11
C ALA A 17 -0.19 4.58 -5.68
N ARG A 18 -1.49 4.58 -5.38
CA ARG A 18 -2.03 4.85 -4.04
C ARG A 18 -2.80 3.64 -3.54
N MET A 19 -2.43 3.11 -2.38
CA MET A 19 -3.01 1.90 -1.81
C MET A 19 -4.00 2.23 -0.70
N ALA A 20 -5.17 1.59 -0.74
CA ALA A 20 -6.10 1.54 0.38
C ALA A 20 -6.22 0.09 0.86
N ASP A 21 -5.84 -0.19 2.10
CA ASP A 21 -5.92 -1.50 2.72
C ASP A 21 -7.02 -1.54 3.79
N LEU A 22 -8.16 -2.11 3.40
CA LEU A 22 -9.35 -2.23 4.26
C LEU A 22 -9.28 -3.44 5.21
N ARG A 23 -8.26 -4.29 5.09
CA ARG A 23 -8.11 -5.53 5.86
C ARG A 23 -6.83 -5.57 6.68
N ASN A 24 -6.01 -4.53 6.62
CA ASN A 24 -4.77 -4.41 7.39
C ASN A 24 -3.79 -5.57 7.12
N VAL A 25 -3.76 -6.05 5.87
CA VAL A 25 -2.90 -7.14 5.36
C VAL A 25 -1.47 -6.66 5.13
N TYR A 26 -1.27 -5.42 4.73
CA TYR A 26 0.04 -4.82 4.47
C TYR A 26 0.39 -3.78 5.54
N SER A 27 1.66 -3.38 5.56
CA SER A 27 2.13 -2.26 6.37
C SER A 27 2.41 -1.05 5.48
N ALA A 28 2.43 0.13 6.10
CA ALA A 28 2.80 1.37 5.41
C ALA A 28 4.23 1.32 4.85
N SER A 29 5.17 0.65 5.55
CA SER A 29 6.53 0.47 5.07
C SER A 29 6.59 -0.43 3.84
N ASP A 30 5.87 -1.56 3.83
CA ASP A 30 5.86 -2.46 2.66
C ASP A 30 5.27 -1.76 1.42
N ALA A 31 4.22 -0.95 1.61
CA ALA A 31 3.65 -0.15 0.54
C ALA A 31 4.63 0.93 0.03
N ALA A 32 5.34 1.61 0.93
CA ALA A 32 6.36 2.59 0.54
C ALA A 32 7.53 1.94 -0.21
N GLU A 33 8.05 0.81 0.28
CA GLU A 33 9.12 0.04 -0.37
C GLU A 33 8.71 -0.55 -1.73
N ALA A 34 7.42 -0.82 -1.91
CA ALA A 34 6.86 -1.27 -3.19
C ALA A 34 6.66 -0.14 -4.21
N GLY A 35 6.81 1.13 -3.79
CA GLY A 35 6.71 2.30 -4.67
C GLY A 35 5.33 2.96 -4.70
N PHE A 36 4.47 2.70 -3.72
CA PHE A 36 3.23 3.46 -3.58
C PHE A 36 3.52 4.89 -3.09
N GLU A 37 2.89 5.88 -3.74
CA GLU A 37 2.92 7.29 -3.36
C GLU A 37 2.16 7.58 -2.07
N ALA A 38 1.17 6.74 -1.74
CA ALA A 38 0.36 6.86 -0.54
C ALA A 38 -0.22 5.49 -0.14
N TYR A 39 -0.41 5.31 1.16
CA TYR A 39 -1.02 4.14 1.78
C TYR A 39 -1.94 4.58 2.91
N ASP A 40 -3.16 4.07 2.91
CA ASP A 40 -4.13 4.28 3.98
C ASP A 40 -4.74 2.94 4.43
N SER A 41 -5.01 2.83 5.73
CA SER A 41 -5.55 1.61 6.30
C SER A 41 -6.31 1.85 7.59
N ILE A 42 -7.22 0.93 7.91
CA ILE A 42 -8.19 1.15 8.99
C ILE A 42 -7.52 1.15 10.36
N GLY A 43 -7.62 2.28 11.06
CA GLY A 43 -7.15 2.44 12.44
C GLY A 43 -5.63 2.52 12.60
N ARG A 44 -4.90 2.83 11.53
CA ARG A 44 -3.43 2.99 11.53
C ARG A 44 -3.04 4.34 10.96
N ARG A 45 -1.83 4.78 11.26
CA ARG A 45 -1.26 6.03 10.71
C ARG A 45 -1.06 5.90 9.20
N PRO A 46 -1.53 6.86 8.38
CA PRO A 46 -1.38 6.80 6.93
C PRO A 46 0.04 7.16 6.48
N TYR A 47 0.35 6.88 5.22
CA TYR A 47 1.57 7.29 4.53
C TYR A 47 1.21 8.02 3.21
N PRO A 48 1.92 9.08 2.81
CA PRO A 48 2.75 9.90 3.67
C PRO A 48 1.89 10.43 4.80
N ASP A 49 2.51 10.51 5.95
CA ASP A 49 1.87 10.93 7.17
C ASP A 49 1.68 12.45 7.12
N ARG A 50 0.42 12.90 7.02
CA ARG A 50 0.03 14.31 6.84
C ARG A 50 -0.59 14.88 8.11
#